data_AF-A0A8K0M9U9-F1
#
_entry.id   AF-A0A8K0M9U9-F1
#
_cell.length_a   1.000
_cell.length_b   1.000
_cell.length_c   1.000
_cell.angle_alpha   90.00
_cell.angle_beta   90.00
_cell.angle_gamma   90.00
#
_symmetry.space_group_name_H-M   'P 1'
#
loop_
_entity.id
_entity.type
_entity.pdbx_description
1 polymer ?
#
loop_
_entity_poly.entity_id
_entity_poly.type
_entity_poly.pdbx_seq_one_letter_code
_entity_poly.pdbx_strand_id
1 'polypeptide(L)'
;MHHPFPSLPADYALVDPSPETQEVAKANLFAFSDEGRARNATLEGAENLVAVTRIPRTRECLGWMRFTGEELLRRVPTKLLPPPIEVARVKRFIDNHATYTAVVYEFVETGPDDPDAAQAVLDFLWRVGFAHVPVTKADNWEGGVLLDHSDIVHCNGHG
;
A
#
# COMPACT_ATOMS: atom_id res chain seq x y z
N MET A 1 14.03 -23.40 -34.47
CA MET A 1 14.88 -22.74 -33.46
C MET A 1 14.01 -21.71 -32.77
N HIS A 2 13.43 -22.04 -31.61
CA HIS A 2 12.81 -21.06 -30.75
C HIS A 2 13.89 -20.53 -29.82
N HIS A 3 14.18 -19.23 -29.90
CA HIS A 3 14.99 -18.58 -28.87
C HIS A 3 14.20 -18.61 -27.55
N PRO A 4 14.81 -19.03 -26.43
CA PRO A 4 14.19 -18.86 -25.13
C PRO A 4 14.17 -17.35 -24.85
N PHE A 5 13.00 -16.83 -24.47
CA PHE A 5 12.93 -15.51 -23.86
C PHE A 5 13.90 -15.51 -22.66
N PRO A 6 14.77 -14.49 -22.52
CA PRO A 6 15.62 -14.39 -21.35
C PRO A 6 14.72 -14.38 -20.12
N SER A 7 15.04 -15.22 -19.13
CA SER A 7 14.33 -15.27 -17.86
C SER A 7 14.29 -13.85 -17.28
N LEU A 8 13.09 -13.31 -17.22
CA LEU A 8 12.78 -12.03 -16.61
C LEU A 8 13.33 -12.04 -15.15
N PRO A 9 14.25 -11.12 -14.73
CA PRO A 9 14.61 -10.98 -13.32
C PRO A 9 13.41 -10.97 -12.38
N ALA A 10 13.58 -11.52 -11.17
CA ALA A 10 12.50 -11.77 -10.19
C ALA A 10 11.75 -10.51 -9.70
N ASP A 11 12.22 -9.32 -10.08
CA ASP A 11 11.90 -8.06 -9.40
C ASP A 11 10.97 -7.14 -10.20
N TYR A 12 10.43 -7.57 -11.35
CA TYR A 12 9.47 -6.76 -12.11
C TYR A 12 8.18 -7.48 -12.44
N ALA A 13 7.11 -6.69 -12.51
CA ALA A 13 5.80 -7.12 -12.96
C ALA A 13 5.49 -6.47 -14.31
N LEU A 14 4.86 -7.23 -15.22
CA LEU A 14 4.29 -6.69 -16.45
C LEU A 14 2.83 -6.33 -16.19
N VAL A 15 2.50 -5.05 -16.38
CA VAL A 15 1.17 -4.50 -16.09
C VAL A 15 0.63 -3.74 -17.31
N ASP A 16 -0.68 -3.63 -17.39
CA ASP A 16 -1.33 -2.71 -18.33
C ASP A 16 -1.03 -1.26 -17.89
N PRO A 17 -0.53 -0.37 -18.76
CA PRO A 17 -0.22 1.01 -18.40
C PRO A 17 -1.46 1.85 -18.07
N SER A 18 -2.66 1.40 -18.47
CA SER A 18 -3.92 2.12 -18.32
C SER A 18 -5.04 1.23 -17.78
N PRO A 19 -5.01 0.81 -16.49
CA PRO A 19 -6.04 -0.04 -15.89
C PRO A 19 -7.35 0.71 -15.64
N GLU A 20 -8.16 0.87 -16.69
CA GLU A 20 -9.45 1.58 -16.62
C GLU A 20 -10.61 0.72 -16.10
N THR A 21 -10.45 -0.60 -16.06
CA THR A 21 -11.47 -1.53 -15.56
C THR A 21 -11.00 -2.27 -14.32
N GLN A 22 -11.96 -2.72 -13.50
CA GLN A 22 -11.67 -3.49 -12.30
C GLN A 22 -10.94 -4.80 -12.64
N GLU A 23 -11.29 -5.44 -13.76
CA GLU A 23 -10.65 -6.66 -14.25
C GLU A 23 -9.17 -6.43 -14.60
N VAL A 24 -8.86 -5.31 -15.25
CA VAL A 24 -7.46 -4.96 -15.60
C VAL A 24 -6.68 -4.58 -14.34
N ALA A 25 -7.26 -3.80 -13.43
CA ALA A 25 -6.64 -3.50 -12.14
C ALA A 25 -6.35 -4.75 -11.31
N LYS A 26 -7.26 -5.74 -11.31
CA LYS A 26 -7.03 -7.07 -10.71
C LYS A 26 -5.88 -7.82 -11.37
N ALA A 27 -5.82 -7.80 -12.70
CA ALA A 27 -4.75 -8.45 -13.45
C ALA A 27 -3.38 -7.80 -13.14
N ASN A 28 -3.33 -6.47 -13.05
CA ASN A 28 -2.13 -5.73 -12.68
C ASN A 28 -1.67 -6.06 -11.26
N LEU A 29 -2.58 -6.08 -10.29
CA LEU A 29 -2.26 -6.46 -8.91
C LEU A 29 -1.74 -7.91 -8.85
N PHE A 30 -2.39 -8.83 -9.57
CA PHE A 30 -1.99 -10.24 -9.62
C PHE A 30 -0.61 -10.43 -10.29
N ALA A 31 -0.18 -9.55 -11.20
CA ALA A 31 1.11 -9.64 -11.87
C ALA A 31 2.32 -9.60 -10.91
N PHE A 32 2.13 -9.14 -9.68
CA PHE A 32 3.15 -9.13 -8.63
C PHE A 32 3.25 -10.43 -7.83
N SER A 33 2.38 -11.43 -8.07
CA SER A 33 2.52 -12.77 -7.49
C SER A 33 3.47 -13.65 -8.31
N ASP A 34 3.98 -14.73 -7.70
CA ASP A 34 4.81 -15.71 -8.43
C ASP A 34 4.01 -16.34 -9.59
N GLU A 35 2.74 -16.65 -9.36
CA GLU A 35 1.83 -17.19 -10.38
C GLU A 35 1.55 -16.19 -11.49
N GLY A 36 1.35 -14.91 -11.16
CA GLY A 36 1.17 -13.84 -12.12
C GLY A 36 2.40 -13.65 -13.00
N ARG A 37 3.59 -13.62 -12.39
CA ARG A 37 4.88 -13.58 -13.11
C ARG A 37 5.05 -14.79 -14.03
N ALA A 38 4.81 -16.00 -13.52
CA ALA A 38 4.94 -17.23 -14.32
C ALA A 38 3.97 -17.25 -15.50
N ARG A 39 2.73 -16.80 -15.30
CA ARG A 39 1.74 -16.65 -16.37
C ARG A 39 2.23 -15.66 -17.43
N ASN A 40 2.67 -14.48 -17.02
CA ASN A 40 3.12 -13.42 -17.93
C ASN A 40 4.36 -13.82 -18.73
N ALA A 41 5.25 -14.66 -18.19
CA ALA A 41 6.41 -15.19 -18.90
C ALA A 41 6.03 -16.11 -20.09
N THR A 42 4.80 -16.63 -20.10
CA THR A 42 4.29 -17.55 -21.14
C THR A 42 3.33 -16.90 -22.13
N LEU A 43 2.89 -15.67 -21.88
CA LEU A 43 1.89 -15.00 -22.71
C LEU A 43 2.51 -14.43 -24.00
N GLU A 44 2.10 -14.97 -25.15
CA GLU A 44 2.11 -14.24 -26.42
C GLU A 44 1.06 -13.11 -26.31
N GLY A 45 1.51 -11.88 -26.08
CA GLY A 45 0.64 -10.73 -25.77
C GLY A 45 1.24 -9.66 -24.86
N ALA A 46 2.49 -9.84 -24.41
CA ALA A 46 3.23 -8.83 -23.64
C ALA A 46 3.54 -7.53 -24.41
N GLU A 47 3.20 -7.43 -25.70
CA GLU A 47 3.56 -6.29 -26.56
C GLU A 47 3.02 -4.93 -26.06
N ASN A 48 1.89 -4.94 -25.35
CA ASN A 48 1.27 -3.74 -24.80
C ASN A 48 1.45 -3.57 -23.28
N LEU A 49 2.11 -4.53 -22.62
CA LEU A 49 2.36 -4.46 -21.18
C LEU A 49 3.65 -3.68 -20.92
N VAL A 50 3.64 -2.89 -19.85
CA VAL A 50 4.82 -2.16 -19.40
C VAL A 50 5.44 -2.85 -18.18
N ALA A 51 6.78 -2.85 -18.15
CA ALA A 51 7.51 -3.37 -17.00
C ALA A 51 7.54 -2.35 -15.87
N VAL A 52 7.08 -2.75 -14.69
CA VAL A 52 7.27 -2.01 -13.44
C VAL A 52 8.55 -2.52 -12.80
N THR A 53 9.63 -1.76 -12.97
CA THR A 53 10.98 -2.11 -12.49
C THR A 53 11.41 -1.31 -11.27
N ARG A 54 10.64 -0.29 -10.89
CA ARG A 54 10.93 0.57 -9.76
C ARG A 54 9.64 0.91 -9.03
N ILE A 55 9.69 0.78 -7.71
CA ILE A 55 8.67 1.29 -6.80
C ILE A 55 9.12 2.70 -6.37
N PRO A 56 8.25 3.73 -6.45
CA PRO A 56 8.57 5.05 -5.91
C PRO A 56 8.78 4.98 -4.40
N ARG A 57 9.25 6.07 -3.79
CA ARG A 57 9.49 6.09 -2.35
C ARG A 57 8.17 5.95 -1.59
N THR A 58 7.91 4.77 -1.05
CA THR A 58 6.79 4.49 -0.14
C THR A 58 7.31 4.24 1.26
N ARG A 59 6.52 4.57 2.29
CA ARG A 59 6.89 4.36 3.69
C ARG A 59 7.24 2.88 3.96
N GLU A 60 8.42 2.61 4.51
CA GLU A 60 8.82 1.22 4.78
C GLU A 60 8.00 0.62 5.91
N CYS A 61 7.49 -0.59 5.69
CA CYS A 61 6.91 -1.42 6.73
C CYS A 61 8.03 -2.19 7.43
N LEU A 62 8.32 -1.81 8.67
CA LEU A 62 9.35 -2.43 9.51
C LEU A 62 8.85 -3.73 10.18
N GLY A 63 7.58 -4.09 9.96
CA GLY A 63 6.98 -5.33 10.40
C GLY A 63 5.87 -5.11 11.41
N TRP A 64 5.71 -6.08 12.31
CA TRP A 64 4.60 -6.13 13.26
C TRP A 64 5.15 -6.18 14.67
N MET A 65 4.47 -5.49 15.59
CA MET A 65 4.79 -5.56 17.02
C MET A 65 3.55 -5.82 17.86
N ARG A 66 3.75 -6.44 19.02
CA ARG A 66 2.70 -6.67 20.01
C ARG A 66 2.95 -5.81 21.24
N PHE A 67 1.88 -5.33 21.85
CA PHE A 67 1.93 -4.56 23.10
C PHE A 67 0.61 -4.71 23.86
N THR A 68 0.62 -4.46 25.16
CA THR A 68 -0.61 -4.43 25.98
C THR A 68 -1.21 -3.03 26.03
N GLY A 69 -2.52 -2.92 26.30
CA GLY A 69 -3.13 -1.61 26.53
C GLY A 69 -2.46 -0.83 27.66
N GLU A 70 -2.04 -1.52 28.73
CA GLU A 70 -1.26 -0.91 29.81
C GLU A 70 0.06 -0.30 29.32
N GLU A 71 0.82 -1.02 28.49
CA GLU A 71 2.08 -0.52 27.92
C GLU A 71 1.85 0.72 27.04
N LEU A 72 0.80 0.71 26.22
CA LEU A 72 0.43 1.84 25.37
C LEU A 72 0.13 3.08 26.22
N LEU A 73 -0.76 2.95 27.21
CA LEU A 73 -1.20 4.06 28.06
C LEU A 73 -0.06 4.63 28.92
N ARG A 74 0.93 3.81 29.29
CA ARG A 74 2.11 4.25 30.03
C ARG A 74 3.10 5.03 29.16
N ARG A 75 3.24 4.65 27.88
CA ARG A 75 4.30 5.18 26.99
C ARG A 75 3.82 6.31 26.08
N VAL A 76 2.52 6.37 25.76
CA VAL A 76 1.97 7.35 24.81
C VAL A 76 1.38 8.53 25.58
N PRO A 77 1.77 9.78 25.24
CA PRO A 77 1.15 10.97 25.81
C PRO A 77 -0.38 10.97 25.62
N THR A 78 -1.13 11.40 26.64
CA THR A 78 -2.60 11.36 26.63
C THR A 78 -3.23 12.05 25.41
N LYS A 79 -2.59 13.12 24.90
CA LYS A 79 -3.02 13.85 23.71
C LYS A 79 -2.95 13.07 22.40
N LEU A 80 -2.18 11.97 22.36
CA LEU A 80 -2.01 11.09 21.20
C LEU A 80 -2.80 9.78 21.34
N LEU A 81 -3.47 9.57 22.48
CA LEU A 81 -4.28 8.38 22.68
C LEU A 81 -5.55 8.47 21.84
N PRO A 82 -5.99 7.36 21.24
CA PRO A 82 -7.24 7.34 20.50
C PRO A 82 -8.41 7.63 21.46
N PRO A 83 -9.35 8.52 21.08
CA PRO A 83 -10.53 8.75 21.90
C PRO A 83 -11.43 7.51 21.88
N PRO A 84 -12.22 7.26 22.93
CA PRO A 84 -13.29 6.28 22.87
C PRO A 84 -14.28 6.64 21.75
N ILE A 85 -14.58 5.70 20.87
CA ILE A 85 -15.56 5.88 19.79
C ILE A 85 -16.76 4.97 20.00
N GLU A 86 -17.95 5.43 19.63
CA GLU A 86 -19.16 4.59 19.65
C GLU A 86 -19.50 4.18 18.22
N VAL A 87 -19.49 2.87 17.96
CA VAL A 87 -19.84 2.30 16.66
C VAL A 87 -20.95 1.28 16.88
N ALA A 88 -22.10 1.49 16.24
CA ALA A 88 -23.27 0.62 16.38
C ALA A 88 -23.67 0.35 17.85
N ARG A 89 -23.66 1.39 18.70
CA ARG A 89 -23.95 1.34 20.15
C ARG A 89 -22.93 0.56 21.00
N VAL A 90 -21.80 0.19 20.42
CA VAL A 90 -20.69 -0.43 21.15
C VAL A 90 -19.59 0.62 21.32
N LYS A 91 -19.24 0.92 22.57
CA LYS A 91 -18.08 1.75 22.89
C LYS A 91 -16.80 0.96 22.66
N ARG A 92 -15.92 1.49 21.81
CA ARG A 92 -14.60 0.96 21.52
C ARG A 92 -13.55 1.87 22.14
N PHE A 93 -12.65 1.30 22.92
CA PHE A 93 -11.54 1.97 23.58
C PHE A 93 -10.38 0.97 23.73
N ILE A 94 -9.18 1.46 24.07
CA ILE A 94 -8.04 0.60 24.39
C ILE A 94 -8.26 0.02 25.80
N ASP A 95 -8.38 -1.30 25.87
CA ASP A 95 -8.48 -2.07 27.10
C ASP A 95 -7.07 -2.35 27.63
N ASN A 96 -6.83 -2.00 28.89
CA ASN A 96 -5.55 -2.19 29.58
C ASN A 96 -5.05 -3.63 29.55
N HIS A 97 -5.97 -4.60 29.57
CA HIS A 97 -5.66 -6.02 29.70
C HIS A 97 -5.60 -6.75 28.35
N ALA A 98 -6.01 -6.09 27.28
CA ALA A 98 -5.92 -6.66 25.94
C ALA A 98 -4.49 -6.56 25.39
N THR A 99 -4.13 -7.53 24.53
CA THR A 99 -2.93 -7.47 23.69
C THR A 99 -3.32 -7.04 22.30
N TYR A 100 -2.61 -6.06 21.76
CA TYR A 100 -2.80 -5.51 20.44
C TYR A 100 -1.63 -5.84 19.53
N THR A 101 -1.88 -5.84 18.23
CA THR A 101 -0.85 -5.92 17.19
C THR A 101 -0.85 -4.61 16.42
N ALA A 102 0.30 -3.96 16.30
CA ALA A 102 0.50 -2.82 15.42
C ALA A 102 1.37 -3.22 14.22
N VAL A 103 1.11 -2.56 13.09
CA VAL A 103 2.06 -2.45 11.99
C VAL A 103 3.02 -1.31 12.32
N VAL A 104 4.32 -1.58 12.25
CA VAL A 104 5.36 -0.59 12.52
C VAL A 104 5.87 -0.10 11.17
N TYR A 105 5.85 1.20 10.98
CA TYR A 105 6.38 1.85 9.79
C TYR A 105 7.56 2.73 10.15
N GLU A 106 8.39 3.06 9.15
CA GLU A 106 9.46 4.04 9.31
C GLU A 106 8.92 5.37 9.85
N PHE A 107 9.76 6.13 10.51
CA PHE A 107 9.45 7.52 10.83
C PHE A 107 9.88 8.41 9.66
N VAL A 108 8.95 9.15 9.08
CA VAL A 108 9.22 10.15 8.05
C VAL A 108 9.37 11.50 8.74
N GLU A 109 10.51 12.16 8.56
CA GLU A 109 10.75 13.48 9.13
C GLU A 109 9.85 14.53 8.47
N THR A 110 9.35 15.46 9.27
CA THR A 110 8.56 16.58 8.75
C THR A 110 9.41 17.48 7.86
N GLY A 111 8.89 17.78 6.67
CA GLY A 111 9.56 18.55 5.63
C GLY A 111 8.56 19.21 4.67
N PRO A 112 9.04 20.03 3.74
CA PRO A 112 8.18 20.55 2.68
C PRO A 112 7.68 19.38 1.82
N ASP A 113 6.41 19.44 1.43
CA ASP A 113 5.85 18.47 0.49
C ASP A 113 6.53 18.55 -0.87
N ASP A 114 6.65 17.38 -1.50
CA ASP A 114 7.11 17.21 -2.88
C ASP A 114 5.93 16.66 -3.71
N PRO A 115 5.19 17.54 -4.42
CA PRO A 115 4.04 17.14 -5.23
C PRO A 115 4.41 16.17 -6.36
N ASP A 116 5.61 16.29 -6.92
CA ASP A 116 6.06 15.41 -8.01
C ASP A 116 6.34 14.00 -7.48
N ALA A 117 6.94 13.90 -6.29
CA ALA A 117 7.12 12.62 -5.61
C ALA A 117 5.77 11.99 -5.20
N ALA A 118 4.83 12.80 -4.69
CA ALA A 118 3.49 12.33 -4.36
C ALA A 118 2.77 11.79 -5.61
N GLN A 119 2.78 12.54 -6.71
CA GLN A 119 2.19 12.11 -7.98
C GLN A 119 2.81 10.82 -8.49
N ALA A 120 4.13 10.65 -8.37
CA ALA A 120 4.79 9.40 -8.76
C ALA A 120 4.29 8.19 -7.94
N VAL A 121 3.99 8.37 -6.66
CA VAL A 121 3.37 7.33 -5.80
C VAL A 121 1.94 7.04 -6.25
N LEU A 122 1.14 8.08 -6.50
CA LEU A 122 -0.24 7.94 -7.00
C LEU A 122 -0.29 7.18 -8.33
N ASP A 123 0.54 7.57 -9.29
CA ASP A 123 0.63 6.95 -10.61
C ASP A 123 1.02 5.48 -10.51
N PHE A 124 1.98 5.16 -9.63
CA PHE A 124 2.37 3.78 -9.36
C PHE A 124 1.21 2.97 -8.79
N LEU A 125 0.56 3.47 -7.73
CA LEU A 125 -0.55 2.78 -7.06
C LEU A 125 -1.72 2.52 -8.02
N TRP A 126 -2.08 3.52 -8.83
CA TRP A 126 -3.10 3.37 -9.85
C TRP A 126 -2.74 2.28 -10.87
N ARG A 127 -1.50 2.32 -11.40
CA ARG A 127 -1.02 1.31 -12.36
C ARG A 127 -1.01 -0.09 -11.79
N VAL A 128 -0.63 -0.27 -10.52
CA VAL A 128 -0.56 -1.61 -9.89
C VAL A 128 -1.90 -2.12 -9.36
N GLY A 129 -3.00 -1.39 -9.59
CA GLY A 129 -4.36 -1.86 -9.31
C GLY A 129 -4.94 -1.42 -7.97
N PHE A 130 -4.35 -0.41 -7.34
CA PHE A 130 -4.93 0.29 -6.19
C PHE A 130 -5.69 1.55 -6.63
N ALA A 131 -6.61 1.99 -5.78
CA ALA A 131 -7.29 3.27 -5.90
C ALA A 131 -7.23 4.01 -4.56
N HIS A 132 -7.38 5.34 -4.60
CA HIS A 132 -7.50 6.13 -3.39
C HIS A 132 -8.95 6.14 -2.89
N VAL A 133 -9.10 6.22 -1.57
CA VAL A 133 -10.39 6.55 -0.97
C VAL A 133 -10.82 7.98 -1.39
N PRO A 134 -12.13 8.26 -1.57
CA PRO A 134 -12.58 9.58 -2.02
C PRO A 134 -12.22 10.75 -1.09
N VAL A 135 -11.86 10.46 0.16
CA VAL A 135 -11.51 11.44 1.18
C VAL A 135 -10.14 11.09 1.73
N THR A 136 -9.08 11.59 1.09
CA THR A 136 -7.72 11.55 1.64
C THR A 136 -7.47 12.85 2.41
N LYS A 137 -6.78 12.74 3.55
CA LYS A 137 -6.36 13.94 4.29
C LYS A 137 -5.06 14.45 3.68
N ALA A 138 -4.97 15.75 3.42
CA ALA A 138 -3.73 16.36 2.92
C ALA A 138 -2.55 16.05 3.87
N ASP A 139 -2.80 16.12 5.18
CA ASP A 139 -1.86 15.79 6.26
C ASP A 139 -1.37 14.32 6.27
N ASN A 140 -1.88 13.48 5.37
CA ASN A 140 -1.40 12.10 5.21
C ASN A 140 -0.19 11.98 4.26
N TRP A 141 0.29 13.11 3.74
CA TRP A 141 1.49 13.19 2.93
C TRP A 141 2.55 13.99 3.69
N GLU A 142 3.80 13.53 3.60
CA GLU A 142 4.94 14.25 4.15
C GLU A 142 6.14 14.00 3.23
N GLY A 143 6.73 15.08 2.70
CA GLY A 143 7.88 14.96 1.79
C GLY A 143 7.60 14.10 0.55
N GLY A 144 6.33 14.04 0.12
CA GLY A 144 5.89 13.19 -1.00
C GLY A 144 5.66 11.72 -0.66
N VAL A 145 5.70 11.33 0.62
CA VAL A 145 5.45 9.96 1.09
C VAL A 145 4.05 9.85 1.69
N LEU A 146 3.28 8.85 1.27
CA LEU A 146 2.00 8.50 1.89
C LEU A 146 2.23 7.86 3.27
N LEU A 147 1.69 8.46 4.33
CA LEU A 147 1.94 8.05 5.71
C LEU A 147 1.03 6.91 6.19
N ASP A 148 -0.25 6.99 5.86
CA ASP A 148 -1.29 6.03 6.23
C ASP A 148 -1.77 5.29 4.98
N HIS A 149 -1.36 4.04 4.88
CA HIS A 149 -1.76 3.15 3.78
C HIS A 149 -3.24 2.72 3.86
N SER A 150 -4.02 3.14 4.85
CA SER A 150 -5.48 2.96 4.82
C SER A 150 -6.19 3.87 3.82
N ASP A 151 -5.52 4.91 3.33
CA ASP A 151 -6.05 5.79 2.27
C ASP A 151 -6.05 5.14 0.86
N ILE A 152 -5.50 3.92 0.74
CA ILE A 152 -5.49 3.14 -0.50
C ILE A 152 -6.28 1.86 -0.35
N VAL A 153 -7.05 1.55 -1.38
CA VAL A 153 -7.86 0.33 -1.47
C VAL A 153 -7.43 -0.46 -2.69
N HIS A 154 -7.31 -1.77 -2.55
CA HIS A 154 -7.13 -2.64 -3.69
C HIS A 154 -8.44 -2.73 -4.48
N CYS A 155 -8.39 -3.15 -5.75
CA CYS A 155 -9.53 -3.26 -6.67
C CYS A 155 -10.72 -4.14 -6.22
N ASN A 156 -10.64 -4.85 -5.08
CA ASN A 156 -11.76 -5.58 -4.45
C ASN A 156 -12.12 -5.07 -3.05
N GLY A 157 -11.41 -4.05 -2.55
CA GLY A 157 -11.61 -3.49 -1.23
C GLY A 157 -12.83 -2.59 -1.20
N HIS A 158 -13.51 -2.57 -0.05
CA HIS A 158 -14.42 -1.49 0.31
C HIS A 158 -13.65 -0.58 1.25
N GLY A 159 -13.44 0.67 0.83
CA GLY A 159 -12.88 1.73 1.69
C GLY A 159 -13.88 2.20 2.73
#